data_AF-A0A068Z1A5-F1
#
_entry.id   AF-A0A068Z1A5-F1
#
_cell.length_a   1.000
_cell.length_b   1.000
_cell.length_c   1.000
_cell.angle_alpha   90.00
_cell.angle_beta   90.00
_cell.angle_gamma   90.00
#
_symmetry.space_group_name_H-M   'P 1'
#
loop_
_entity.id
_entity.type
_entity.pdbx_description
1 polymer ?
#
loop_
_entity_poly.entity_id
_entity_poly.type
_entity_poly.pdbx_seq_one_letter_code
_entity_poly.pdbx_strand_id
1 'polypeptide(L)' 'MFRILITLINYEAAERRELVHGGRYKSREAAWKDAQKMAYIHKNAVGTVTHECMVKVIEVKAWLISSAEK' A
#
# COMPACT_ATOMS: atom_id res chain seq x y z
N MET A 1 -3.36 -5.28 15.42
CA MET A 1 -3.70 -3.98 14.78
C MET A 1 -3.26 -4.08 13.33
N PHE A 2 -3.89 -3.40 12.39
CA PHE A 2 -3.59 -3.54 10.97
C PHE A 2 -3.10 -2.22 10.38
N ARG A 3 -2.21 -2.32 9.40
CA ARG A 3 -1.74 -1.21 8.55
C ARG A 3 -1.87 -1.60 7.09
N ILE A 4 -1.85 -0.62 6.21
CA ILE A 4 -1.85 -0.83 4.77
C ILE A 4 -0.46 -0.43 4.26
N LEU A 5 0.20 -1.35 3.56
CA LEU A 5 1.39 -1.06 2.76
C LEU A 5 0.92 -0.77 1.33
N ILE A 6 1.32 0.38 0.80
CA ILE A 6 1.05 0.83 -0.55
C ILE A 6 2.35 0.74 -1.33
N THR A 7 2.32 0.05 -2.45
CA THR A 7 3.44 -0.04 -3.40
C THR A 7 3.02 0.66 -4.67
N LEU A 8 3.68 1.77 -4.99
CA LEU A 8 3.52 2.51 -6.23
C LEU A 8 4.64 2.09 -7.19
N ILE A 9 4.27 1.63 -8.36
CA ILE A 9 5.18 1.23 -9.44
C ILE A 9 4.92 2.14 -10.62
N ASN A 10 5.97 2.79 -11.11
CA ASN A 10 5.99 3.50 -12.39
C ASN A 10 6.89 2.70 -13.34
N TYR A 11 6.27 2.01 -14.30
CA TYR A 11 6.96 1.18 -15.27
C TYR A 11 7.72 2.00 -16.32
N GLU A 12 7.33 3.24 -16.57
CA GLU A 12 7.98 4.12 -17.54
C GLU A 12 9.32 4.63 -17.02
N ALA A 13 9.39 4.92 -15.71
CA ALA A 13 10.61 5.38 -15.04
C ALA A 13 11.39 4.25 -14.35
N ALA A 14 10.91 3.01 -14.41
CA ALA A 14 11.40 1.88 -13.62
C ALA A 14 11.49 2.18 -12.10
N GLU A 15 10.61 3.03 -11.60
CA GLU A 15 10.58 3.45 -10.20
C GLU A 15 9.60 2.60 -9.39
N ARG A 16 10.00 2.26 -8.17
CA ARG A 16 9.15 1.62 -7.16
C ARG A 16 9.26 2.36 -5.85
N ARG A 17 8.13 2.68 -5.24
CA ARG A 17 8.06 3.33 -3.92
C ARG A 17 7.12 2.57 -3.02
N GLU A 18 7.52 2.41 -1.77
CA GLU A 18 6.72 1.76 -0.73
C GLU A 18 6.37 2.77 0.35
N LEU A 19 5.10 2.82 0.71
CA LEU A 19 4.53 3.77 1.66
C LEU A 19 3.68 3.01 2.66
N VAL A 20 3.84 3.32 3.94
CA VAL A 20 2.92 2.81 4.98
C VAL A 20 1.81 3.84 5.15
N HIS A 21 0.56 3.43 4.95
CA HIS A 21 -0.59 4.28 5.21
C HIS A 21 -0.67 4.61 6.71
N GLY A 22 -0.79 5.89 7.06
CA GLY A 22 -0.81 6.37 8.45
C GLY A 22 -2.02 5.91 9.26
N GLY A 23 -3.06 5.39 8.62
CA GLY A 23 -4.24 4.82 9.28
C GLY A 23 -3.90 3.63 10.17
N ARG A 24 -4.35 3.69 11.44
CA ARG A 24 -4.30 2.56 12.37
C ARG A 24 -5.65 1.86 12.37
N TYR A 25 -5.71 0.64 11.86
CA TYR A 25 -6.95 -0.12 11.77
C TYR A 25 -7.07 -1.13 12.90
N LYS A 26 -8.22 -1.15 13.59
CA LYS A 26 -8.50 -2.11 14.66
C LYS A 26 -8.85 -3.50 14.11
N SER A 27 -9.50 -3.57 12.95
CA SER A 27 -9.88 -4.82 12.30
C SER A 27 -9.29 -4.94 10.88
N ARG A 28 -9.18 -6.17 10.40
CA ARG A 28 -8.67 -6.48 9.08
C ARG A 28 -9.64 -6.01 7.99
N GLU A 29 -10.94 -6.14 8.25
CA GLU A 29 -12.02 -5.80 7.34
C GLU A 29 -12.04 -4.30 7.04
N ALA A 30 -11.82 -3.47 8.06
CA ALA A 30 -11.73 -2.01 7.88
C ALA A 30 -10.49 -1.64 7.05
N ALA A 31 -9.33 -2.22 7.36
CA ALA A 31 -8.11 -2.00 6.58
C ALA A 31 -8.27 -2.47 5.13
N TRP A 32 -8.93 -3.60 4.91
CA TRP A 32 -9.18 -4.15 3.59
C TRP A 32 -10.11 -3.26 2.76
N LYS A 33 -11.22 -2.79 3.36
CA LYS A 33 -12.18 -1.91 2.67
C LYS A 33 -11.53 -0.60 2.20
N ASP A 34 -10.62 -0.04 2.97
CA ASP A 34 -9.87 1.14 2.56
C ASP A 34 -8.77 0.82 1.56
N ALA A 35 -8.03 -0.30 1.75
CA ALA A 35 -7.01 -0.74 0.82
C ALA A 35 -7.57 -0.92 -0.59
N GLN A 36 -8.75 -1.55 -0.72
CA GLN A 36 -9.40 -1.76 -2.02
C GLN A 36 -9.71 -0.46 -2.77
N LYS A 37 -9.92 0.66 -2.08
CA LYS A 37 -10.14 1.97 -2.73
C LYS A 37 -8.84 2.60 -3.25
N MET A 38 -7.69 2.16 -2.74
CA MET A 38 -6.38 2.71 -3.08
C MET A 38 -5.70 1.95 -4.23
N ALA A 39 -6.06 0.68 -4.45
CA ALA A 39 -5.50 -0.12 -5.53
C ALA A 39 -5.98 0.36 -6.90
N TYR A 40 -5.06 0.55 -7.85
CA TYR A 40 -5.42 0.89 -9.22
C TYR A 40 -4.32 0.48 -10.22
N ILE A 41 -4.71 0.33 -11.48
CA ILE A 41 -3.80 0.13 -12.61
C ILE A 41 -4.11 1.23 -13.62
N HIS A 42 -3.11 2.00 -14.01
CA HIS A 42 -3.21 3.01 -15.05
C HIS A 42 -2.57 2.50 -16.34
N LYS A 43 -3.30 2.62 -17.44
CA LYS A 43 -2.85 2.29 -18.78
C LYS A 43 -2.82 3.55 -19.64
N ASN A 44 -1.82 3.67 -20.50
CA ASN A 44 -1.76 4.73 -21.49
C ASN A 44 -2.75 4.49 -22.66
N ALA A 45 -2.78 5.40 -23.62
CA ALA A 45 -3.68 5.36 -24.77
C ALA A 45 -3.52 4.10 -25.66
N VAL A 46 -2.35 3.45 -25.64
CA VAL A 46 -2.08 2.22 -26.40
C VAL A 46 -2.34 0.95 -25.59
N GLY A 47 -2.81 1.07 -24.35
CA GLY A 47 -3.18 -0.06 -23.49
C GLY A 47 -2.02 -0.64 -22.67
N THR A 48 -0.83 -0.04 -22.71
CA THR A 48 0.31 -0.44 -21.89
C THR A 48 0.13 0.06 -20.46
N VAL A 49 0.35 -0.82 -19.47
CA VAL A 49 0.37 -0.42 -18.05
C VAL A 49 1.57 0.48 -17.81
N THR A 50 1.31 1.70 -17.36
CA THR A 50 2.37 2.67 -17.02
C THR A 50 2.54 2.81 -15.52
N HIS A 51 1.44 2.74 -14.77
CA HIS A 51 1.47 2.83 -13.33
C HIS A 51 0.62 1.76 -12.68
N GLU A 52 1.08 1.28 -11.55
CA GLU A 52 0.35 0.32 -10.73
C GLU A 52 0.48 0.70 -9.27
N CYS A 53 -0.66 0.74 -8.58
CA CYS A 53 -0.74 0.87 -7.15
C CYS A 53 -1.24 -0.46 -6.57
N MET A 54 -0.33 -1.17 -5.92
CA MET A 54 -0.61 -2.39 -5.18
C MET A 54 -0.76 -2.08 -3.70
N VAL A 55 -1.67 -2.78 -3.04
CA VAL A 55 -1.96 -2.58 -1.61
C VAL A 55 -1.90 -3.91 -0.88
N LYS A 56 -1.32 -3.92 0.31
CA LYS A 56 -1.25 -5.08 1.18
C LYS A 56 -1.66 -4.71 2.60
N VAL A 57 -2.64 -5.42 3.14
CA VAL A 57 -2.98 -5.32 4.57
C VAL A 57 -1.99 -6.16 5.36
N ILE A 58 -1.30 -5.54 6.30
CA ILE A 58 -0.37 -6.19 7.22
C ILE A 58 -0.89 -6.12 8.64
N GLU A 59 -0.73 -7.21 9.38
CA GLU A 59 -0.95 -7.21 10.82
C GLU A 59 0.32 -6.74 11.53
N VAL A 60 0.19 -5.69 12.33
CA VAL A 60 1.25 -5.19 13.21
C VAL A 60 0.97 -5.62 14.65
N LYS A 61 1.94 -6.33 15.23
CA LYS A 61 1.98 -6.64 16.66
C LYS A 61 2.55 -5.44 17.42
N ALA A 62 1.97 -5.09 18.56
CA ALA A 62 2.30 -3.88 19.33
C ALA A 62 3.79 -3.74 19.71
N TRP A 63 4.51 -4.86 19.83
CA TRP A 63 5.93 -4.88 20.20
C TRP A 63 6.92 -4.56 19.07
N LEU A 64 6.47 -4.55 17.80
CA LEU A 64 7.32 -4.19 16.65
C LEU A 64 7.38 -2.67 16.39
N ILE A 65 6.60 -1.86 17.12
CA ILE A 65 6.57 -0.41 16.94
C ILE A 65 7.70 0.27 17.72
N SER A 66 8.24 -0.38 18.76
CA SER A 66 9.28 0.19 19.65
C SER A 66 10.70 0.18 19.07
N SER A 67 10.95 -0.52 17.96
CA SER A 67 12.33 -0.72 17.44
C SER A 67 12.66 0.09 16.19
N ALA A 68 11.74 0.93 15.70
CA ALA A 68 11.96 1.77 14.50
C ALA A 68 12.03 3.29 14.80
N GLU A 69 12.00 3.67 16.09
CA GLU A 69 12.12 5.07 16.55
C GLU A 69 13.40 5.32 17.38
N LYS A 70 14.46 4.51 17.17
CA LYS A 70 15.80 4.77 17.72
C LYS A 70 16.84 4.83 16.62
#